data_AF-A0A0D2B7K4-F1
#
_entry.id   AF-A0A0D2B7K4-F1
#
_cell.length_a   1.000
_cell.length_b   1.000
_cell.length_c   1.000
_cell.angle_alpha   90.00
_cell.angle_beta   90.00
_cell.angle_gamma   90.00
#
_symmetry.space_group_name_H-M   'P 1'
#
loop_
_entity.id
_entity.type
_entity.pdbx_description
1 polymer ?
#
loop_
_entity_poly.entity_id
_entity_poly.type
_entity_poly.pdbx_seq_one_letter_code
_entity_poly.pdbx_strand_id
1 'polypeptide(L)'
;MSASINMPIHPPPHNHAGVRCRHGHGYFDDEGMTPKQRSEAEKRVIEELGGLFCDCGKFFAGKYAKTNLTRHLREQNTRYLCFYCQSEFARPGNLHNHLLEKHPGLECAHCRTVPQPAPRRFKCPECPRTFHTMDDMLRHLHTKHRHDR
;
A
#
# COMPACT_ATOMS: atom_id res chain seq x y z
N MET A 1 3.73 28.52 -34.06
CA MET A 1 2.67 27.49 -34.13
C MET A 1 2.88 26.56 -32.96
N SER A 2 2.26 26.88 -31.82
CA SER A 2 2.44 26.13 -30.57
C SER A 2 1.37 25.06 -30.52
N ALA A 3 1.73 23.81 -30.81
CA ALA A 3 0.81 22.68 -30.75
C ALA A 3 0.52 22.35 -29.27
N SER A 4 -0.60 22.85 -28.76
CA SER A 4 -1.16 22.41 -27.48
C SER A 4 -1.70 21.00 -27.66
N ILE A 5 -0.92 20.00 -27.24
CA ILE A 5 -1.35 18.59 -27.24
C ILE A 5 -2.37 18.43 -26.12
N ASN A 6 -3.64 18.45 -26.50
CA ASN A 6 -4.76 18.17 -25.61
C ASN A 6 -4.82 16.64 -25.43
N MET A 7 -4.24 16.12 -24.34
CA MET A 7 -4.30 14.68 -24.04
C MET A 7 -5.58 14.34 -23.26
N PRO A 8 -6.33 13.31 -23.67
CA PRO A 8 -7.55 12.90 -22.97
C PRO A 8 -7.19 12.41 -21.56
N ILE A 9 -7.75 13.11 -20.57
CA ILE A 9 -7.70 12.76 -19.16
C ILE A 9 -8.61 11.55 -18.99
N HIS A 10 -8.06 10.34 -18.98
CA HIS A 10 -8.77 9.20 -18.43
C HIS A 10 -8.62 9.26 -16.91
N PRO A 11 -9.68 9.61 -16.14
CA PRO A 11 -9.61 9.45 -14.70
C PRO A 11 -9.34 7.97 -14.40
N PRO A 12 -8.43 7.63 -13.48
CA PRO A 12 -8.30 6.25 -13.04
C PRO A 12 -9.67 5.78 -12.53
N PRO A 13 -10.02 4.49 -12.72
CA PRO A 13 -11.30 3.98 -12.27
C PRO A 13 -11.38 4.14 -10.75
N HIS A 14 -12.07 5.19 -10.30
CA HIS A 14 -12.51 5.33 -8.92
C HIS A 14 -13.66 4.35 -8.72
N ASN A 15 -13.33 3.06 -8.61
CA ASN A 15 -14.34 2.05 -8.35
C ASN A 15 -14.45 1.81 -6.84
N HIS A 16 -15.47 2.42 -6.24
CA HIS A 16 -15.90 2.15 -4.88
C HIS A 16 -16.81 0.89 -4.77
N ALA A 17 -16.97 0.10 -5.83
CA ALA A 17 -17.78 -1.12 -5.82
C ALA A 17 -16.94 -2.39 -6.09
N GLY A 18 -16.81 -3.25 -5.07
CA GLY A 18 -16.51 -4.69 -5.25
C GLY A 18 -15.16 -5.07 -5.83
N VAL A 19 -14.04 -4.67 -5.21
CA VAL A 19 -12.70 -5.18 -5.58
C VAL A 19 -12.60 -6.68 -5.22
N ARG A 20 -12.68 -7.56 -6.22
CA ARG A 20 -12.62 -9.03 -6.07
C ARG A 20 -11.21 -9.58 -6.21
N CYS A 21 -10.92 -10.73 -5.63
CA CYS A 21 -9.63 -11.40 -5.84
C CYS A 21 -9.52 -11.86 -7.30
N ARG A 22 -8.36 -11.63 -7.94
CA ARG A 22 -8.13 -11.98 -9.36
C ARG A 22 -8.14 -13.50 -9.62
N HIS A 23 -8.07 -14.33 -8.57
CA HIS A 23 -7.98 -15.79 -8.66
C HIS A 23 -9.36 -16.49 -8.58
N GLY A 24 -10.46 -15.75 -8.78
CA GLY A 24 -11.79 -16.13 -8.31
C GLY A 24 -12.35 -17.50 -8.73
N HIS A 25 -13.23 -18.03 -7.89
CA HIS A 25 -14.41 -18.81 -8.30
C HIS A 25 -15.66 -17.96 -7.96
N GLY A 26 -16.72 -17.96 -8.78
CA GLY A 26 -17.74 -16.90 -8.85
C GLY A 26 -18.89 -16.84 -7.81
N TYR A 27 -19.70 -15.77 -7.98
CA TYR A 27 -21.02 -15.37 -7.41
C TYR A 27 -21.09 -14.85 -5.95
N PHE A 28 -21.70 -13.67 -5.75
CA PHE A 28 -22.13 -13.13 -4.43
C PHE A 28 -23.25 -12.08 -4.56
N ASP A 29 -24.27 -12.24 -3.72
CA ASP A 29 -25.36 -11.33 -3.38
C ASP A 29 -24.96 -10.36 -2.23
N ASP A 30 -25.75 -9.31 -2.05
CA ASP A 30 -25.46 -8.02 -1.38
C ASP A 30 -25.24 -8.07 0.16
N GLU A 31 -25.32 -9.23 0.81
CA GLU A 31 -25.27 -9.34 2.28
C GLU A 31 -23.91 -9.80 2.83
N GLY A 32 -22.97 -8.85 2.90
CA GLY A 32 -21.80 -8.95 3.80
C GLY A 32 -20.61 -9.77 3.27
N MET A 33 -19.41 -9.36 3.68
CA MET A 33 -18.13 -9.99 3.36
C MET A 33 -17.96 -11.36 4.04
N THR A 34 -18.83 -12.34 3.74
CA THR A 34 -18.69 -13.72 4.22
C THR A 34 -18.07 -14.60 3.13
N PRO A 35 -16.93 -15.30 3.40
CA PRO A 35 -16.31 -16.17 2.42
C PRO A 35 -17.17 -17.39 2.08
N LYS A 36 -17.03 -17.89 0.84
CA LYS A 36 -17.44 -19.23 0.39
C LYS A 36 -17.12 -20.28 1.45
N GLN A 37 -18.05 -21.22 1.68
CA GLN A 37 -17.99 -22.31 2.67
C GLN A 37 -16.56 -22.65 3.13
N ARG A 38 -16.11 -22.03 4.22
CA ARG A 38 -14.78 -22.24 4.77
C ARG A 38 -14.66 -23.66 5.32
N SER A 39 -13.50 -24.26 5.13
CA SER A 39 -13.15 -25.51 5.82
C SER A 39 -13.32 -25.33 7.33
N GLU A 40 -13.64 -26.42 8.04
CA GLU A 40 -13.74 -26.38 9.50
C GLU A 40 -12.44 -25.88 10.15
N ALA A 41 -11.29 -26.19 9.54
CA ALA A 41 -10.00 -25.67 9.95
C ALA A 41 -9.92 -24.14 9.86
N GLU A 42 -10.34 -23.53 8.75
CA GLU A 42 -10.35 -22.07 8.59
C GLU A 42 -11.34 -21.39 9.54
N LYS A 43 -12.49 -22.03 9.82
CA LYS A 43 -13.43 -21.52 10.83
C LYS A 43 -12.79 -21.46 12.21
N ARG A 44 -12.14 -22.55 12.65
CA ARG A 44 -11.41 -22.61 13.93
C ARG A 44 -10.35 -21.52 14.01
N VAL A 45 -9.55 -21.34 12.96
CA VAL A 45 -8.51 -20.28 12.90
C VAL A 45 -9.08 -18.89 13.11
N ILE A 46 -10.28 -18.61 12.59
CA ILE A 46 -10.90 -17.28 12.71
C ILE A 46 -11.55 -17.07 14.08
N GLU A 47 -12.09 -18.12 14.68
CA GLU A 47 -12.60 -18.08 16.06
C GLU A 47 -11.46 -17.93 17.08
N GLU A 48 -10.35 -18.65 16.90
CA GLU A 48 -9.21 -18.63 17.82
C GLU A 48 -8.32 -17.39 17.66
N LEU A 49 -7.95 -17.02 16.43
CA LEU A 49 -6.98 -15.94 16.18
C LEU A 49 -7.63 -14.62 15.79
N GLY A 50 -8.89 -14.64 15.36
CA GLY A 50 -9.56 -13.50 14.76
C GLY A 50 -8.97 -13.13 13.39
N GLY A 51 -9.80 -12.98 12.36
CA GLY A 51 -9.30 -12.53 11.05
C GLY A 51 -10.22 -12.83 9.87
N LEU A 52 -9.67 -12.64 8.66
CA LEU A 52 -10.36 -12.82 7.39
C LEU A 52 -9.46 -13.57 6.40
N PHE A 53 -10.06 -14.48 5.63
CA PHE A 53 -9.40 -15.11 4.49
C PHE A 53 -9.77 -14.37 3.19
N CYS A 54 -8.81 -14.30 2.28
CA CYS A 54 -9.05 -14.01 0.87
C CYS A 54 -9.35 -15.32 0.12
N ASP A 55 -10.11 -15.23 -0.97
CA ASP A 55 -10.41 -16.38 -1.84
C ASP A 55 -9.16 -17.06 -2.43
N CYS A 56 -8.00 -16.39 -2.42
CA CYS A 56 -6.71 -17.00 -2.76
C CYS A 56 -6.07 -17.83 -1.63
N GLY A 57 -6.78 -18.04 -0.51
CA GLY A 57 -6.33 -18.81 0.66
C GLY A 57 -5.46 -18.03 1.65
N LYS A 58 -5.19 -16.73 1.42
CA LYS A 58 -4.38 -15.92 2.35
C LYS A 58 -5.19 -15.47 3.57
N PHE A 59 -4.66 -15.71 4.76
CA PHE A 59 -5.22 -15.26 6.03
C PHE A 59 -4.69 -13.89 6.46
N PHE A 60 -5.57 -13.03 6.96
CA PHE A 60 -5.27 -11.73 7.54
C PHE A 60 -5.79 -11.70 8.97
N ALA A 61 -4.88 -11.67 9.95
CA ALA A 61 -5.23 -11.77 11.36
C ALA A 61 -5.55 -10.42 12.01
N GLY A 62 -6.32 -10.48 13.09
CA GLY A 62 -6.51 -9.40 14.07
C GLY A 62 -7.35 -8.21 13.61
N LYS A 63 -7.31 -7.13 14.39
CA LYS A 63 -8.13 -5.91 14.21
C LYS A 63 -8.00 -5.27 12.82
N TYR A 64 -6.85 -5.43 12.17
CA TYR A 64 -6.56 -4.84 10.85
C TYR A 64 -6.80 -5.82 9.69
N ALA A 65 -7.43 -6.97 9.94
CA ALA A 65 -7.71 -7.97 8.91
C ALA A 65 -8.43 -7.38 7.69
N LYS A 66 -9.47 -6.57 7.92
CA LYS A 66 -10.27 -5.95 6.86
C LYS A 66 -9.44 -4.98 6.01
N THR A 67 -8.67 -4.10 6.64
CA THR A 67 -7.84 -3.12 5.91
C THR A 67 -6.72 -3.80 5.13
N ASN A 68 -6.12 -4.83 5.71
CA ASN A 68 -5.08 -5.63 5.06
C ASN A 68 -5.62 -6.43 3.87
N LEU A 69 -6.80 -7.04 4.02
CA LEU A 69 -7.49 -7.74 2.94
C LEU A 69 -7.86 -6.77 1.80
N THR A 70 -8.47 -5.63 2.11
CA THR A 70 -8.80 -4.61 1.10
C THR A 70 -7.57 -4.14 0.34
N ARG A 71 -6.45 -3.91 1.05
CA ARG A 71 -5.17 -3.55 0.43
C ARG A 71 -4.66 -4.67 -0.48
N HIS A 72 -4.69 -5.92 0.00
CA HIS A 72 -4.29 -7.09 -0.78
C HIS A 72 -5.09 -7.20 -2.09
N LEU A 73 -6.41 -7.02 -2.03
CA LEU A 73 -7.28 -7.05 -3.19
C LEU A 73 -6.96 -5.91 -4.18
N ARG A 74 -6.70 -4.69 -3.69
CA ARG A 74 -6.28 -3.56 -4.53
C ARG A 74 -4.96 -3.85 -5.24
N GLU A 75 -3.98 -4.36 -4.52
CA GLU A 75 -2.66 -4.71 -5.07
C GLU A 75 -2.73 -5.84 -6.11
N GLN A 76 -3.78 -6.65 -6.13
CA GLN A 76 -3.96 -7.67 -7.17
C GLN A 76 -4.59 -7.10 -8.45
N ASN A 77 -5.43 -6.08 -8.32
CA ASN A 77 -6.23 -5.53 -9.43
C ASN A 77 -5.72 -4.22 -10.00
N THR A 78 -4.89 -3.49 -9.26
CA THR A 78 -4.38 -2.18 -9.68
C THR A 78 -2.88 -2.26 -9.94
N ARG A 79 -2.47 -1.71 -11.08
CA ARG A 79 -1.08 -1.49 -11.45
C ARG A 79 -0.87 0.01 -11.66
N TYR A 80 0.24 0.52 -11.15
CA TYR A 80 0.67 1.90 -11.30
C TYR A 80 1.82 1.92 -12.30
N LEU A 81 1.62 2.59 -13.42
CA LEU A 81 2.56 2.60 -14.53
C LEU A 81 3.45 3.84 -14.45
N CYS A 82 4.75 3.66 -14.69
CA CYS A 82 5.65 4.76 -14.96
C CYS A 82 5.54 5.15 -16.44
N PHE A 83 5.13 6.37 -16.76
CA PHE A 83 5.02 6.81 -18.16
C PHE A 83 6.37 6.99 -18.86
N TYR A 84 7.47 7.12 -18.11
CA TYR A 84 8.80 7.39 -18.65
C TYR A 84 9.56 6.12 -19.05
N CYS A 85 9.30 4.99 -18.39
CA CYS A 85 9.99 3.73 -18.64
C CYS A 85 9.06 2.50 -18.69
N GLN A 86 7.74 2.73 -18.61
CA GLN A 86 6.68 1.71 -18.67
C GLN A 86 6.76 0.63 -17.58
N SER A 87 7.57 0.82 -16.54
CA SER A 87 7.62 -0.09 -15.39
C SER A 87 6.31 -0.08 -14.59
N GLU A 88 5.91 -1.25 -14.10
CA GLU A 88 4.67 -1.47 -13.38
C GLU A 88 4.89 -1.69 -11.88
N PHE A 89 4.04 -1.08 -11.06
CA PHE A 89 4.11 -1.18 -9.61
C PHE A 89 2.76 -1.57 -9.00
N ALA A 90 2.77 -2.39 -7.96
CA ALA A 90 1.55 -2.78 -7.24
C ALA A 90 1.00 -1.67 -6.31
N ARG A 91 1.83 -0.68 -5.98
CA ARG A 91 1.50 0.41 -5.04
C ARG A 91 1.91 1.77 -5.58
N PRO A 92 1.16 2.85 -5.25
CA PRO A 92 1.52 4.20 -5.67
C PRO A 92 2.80 4.69 -4.99
N GLY A 93 3.04 4.31 -3.73
CA GLY A 93 4.28 4.64 -3.03
C GLY A 93 5.52 4.01 -3.66
N ASN A 94 5.38 2.83 -4.26
CA ASN A 94 6.50 2.19 -4.97
C ASN A 94 6.80 2.93 -6.28
N LEU A 95 5.77 3.34 -7.04
CA LEU A 95 5.95 4.20 -8.21
C LEU A 95 6.61 5.54 -7.81
N HIS A 96 6.19 6.12 -6.69
CA HIS A 96 6.77 7.37 -6.18
C HIS A 96 8.28 7.22 -5.88
N ASN A 97 8.67 6.14 -5.21
CA ASN A 97 10.08 5.86 -4.94
C ASN A 97 10.87 5.59 -6.23
N HIS A 98 10.29 4.83 -7.16
CA HIS A 98 10.90 4.61 -8.48
C HIS A 98 11.17 5.93 -9.21
N LEU A 99 10.20 6.86 -9.17
CA LEU A 99 10.38 8.17 -9.77
C LEU A 99 11.49 8.98 -9.06
N LEU A 100 11.57 8.93 -7.72
CA LEU A 100 12.67 9.57 -6.98
C LEU A 100 14.06 9.06 -7.41
N GLU A 101 14.19 7.74 -7.64
CA GLU A 101 15.48 7.11 -7.89
C GLU A 101 15.88 7.09 -9.37
N LYS A 102 14.92 6.90 -10.28
CA LYS A 102 15.17 6.71 -11.72
C LYS A 102 14.74 7.89 -12.58
N HIS A 103 13.85 8.73 -12.08
CA HIS A 103 13.27 9.88 -12.80
C HIS A 103 13.22 11.14 -11.92
N PRO A 104 14.33 11.53 -11.28
CA PRO A 104 14.33 12.63 -10.31
C PRO A 104 13.83 13.93 -10.96
N GLY A 105 12.95 14.64 -10.26
CA GLY A 105 12.38 15.90 -10.74
C GLY A 105 11.22 15.76 -11.73
N LEU A 106 10.86 14.53 -12.15
CA LEU A 106 9.73 14.31 -13.07
C LEU A 106 8.40 14.15 -12.32
N GLU A 107 7.32 14.61 -12.94
CA GLU A 107 5.98 14.57 -12.37
C GLU A 107 5.39 13.16 -12.39
N CYS A 108 4.82 12.74 -11.26
CA CYS A 108 4.03 11.52 -11.19
C CYS A 108 2.66 11.75 -11.83
N ALA A 109 2.40 11.14 -12.98
CA ALA A 109 1.11 11.24 -13.68
C ALA A 109 -0.10 10.82 -12.82
N HIS A 110 0.10 9.96 -11.81
CA HIS A 110 -0.97 9.50 -10.93
C HIS A 110 -1.40 10.57 -9.90
N CYS A 111 -0.46 11.34 -9.34
CA CYS A 111 -0.77 12.33 -8.30
C CYS A 111 -0.50 13.78 -8.71
N ARG A 112 -0.03 14.01 -9.95
CA ARG A 112 0.31 15.34 -10.49
C ARG A 112 1.25 16.13 -9.60
N THR A 113 2.19 15.42 -8.97
CA THR A 113 3.23 16.01 -8.12
C THR A 113 4.57 15.43 -8.48
N VAL A 114 5.62 16.25 -8.33
CA VAL A 114 7.00 15.79 -8.39
C VAL A 114 7.31 15.08 -7.07
N PRO A 115 7.71 13.81 -7.10
CA PRO A 115 8.14 13.09 -5.92
C PRO A 115 9.29 13.79 -5.23
N GLN A 116 9.18 13.95 -3.92
CA GLN A 116 10.22 14.55 -3.09
C GLN A 116 10.56 13.62 -1.93
N PRO A 117 11.84 13.55 -1.51
CA PRO A 117 12.21 12.75 -0.35
C PRO A 117 11.43 13.22 0.87
N ALA A 118 10.93 12.26 1.64
CA ALA A 118 10.17 12.57 2.85
C ALA A 118 11.01 13.47 3.77
N PRO A 119 10.44 14.53 4.36
CA PRO A 119 11.17 15.36 5.29
C PRO A 119 11.50 14.57 6.56
N ARG A 120 12.73 14.70 7.06
CA ARG A 120 13.18 14.13 8.33
C ARG A 120 12.58 14.93 9.49
N ARG A 121 11.44 14.48 10.00
CA ARG A 121 10.70 15.20 11.04
C ARG A 121 11.09 14.78 12.46
N PHE A 122 11.67 13.60 12.64
CA PHE A 122 12.00 13.06 13.96
C PHE A 122 13.43 13.39 14.32
N LYS A 123 13.63 14.23 15.34
CA LYS A 123 14.96 14.65 15.81
C LYS A 123 15.34 13.85 17.04
N CYS A 124 16.62 13.48 17.14
CA CYS A 124 17.13 12.91 18.37
C CYS A 124 17.18 14.00 19.47
N PRO A 125 16.72 13.73 20.70
CA PRO A 125 16.83 14.68 21.81
C PRO A 125 18.27 14.90 22.29
N GLU A 126 19.18 13.96 22.07
CA GLU A 126 20.55 14.00 22.60
C GLU A 126 21.62 14.40 21.57
N CYS A 127 21.29 14.42 20.28
CA CYS A 127 22.25 14.73 19.24
C CYS A 127 21.58 15.36 18.00
N PRO A 128 22.33 16.00 17.09
CA PRO A 128 21.75 16.69 15.93
C PRO A 128 21.21 15.76 14.84
N ARG A 129 21.15 14.44 15.06
CA ARG A 129 20.67 13.46 14.06
C ARG A 129 19.15 13.56 13.87
N THR A 130 18.72 13.44 12.61
CA THR A 130 17.31 13.45 12.21
C THR A 130 16.93 12.24 11.37
N PHE A 131 15.70 11.78 11.54
CA PHE A 131 15.18 10.52 11.03
C PHE A 131 13.83 10.73 10.34
N HIS A 132 13.52 9.81 9.42
CA HIS A 132 12.27 9.82 8.64
C HIS A 132 11.12 9.17 9.39
N THR A 133 11.41 8.22 10.28
CA THR A 133 10.43 7.51 11.10
C THR A 133 10.77 7.61 12.58
N MET A 134 9.76 7.41 13.43
CA MET A 134 9.95 7.35 14.87
C MET A 134 10.77 6.12 15.28
N ASP A 135 10.50 4.95 14.70
CA ASP A 135 11.24 3.71 14.99
C ASP A 135 12.74 3.82 14.71
N ASP A 136 13.13 4.47 13.61
CA ASP A 136 14.55 4.70 13.31
C ASP A 136 15.23 5.57 14.39
N MET A 137 14.51 6.59 14.86
CA MET A 137 14.99 7.47 15.92
C MET A 137 15.07 6.73 17.26
N LEU A 138 14.04 5.98 17.64
CA LEU A 138 14.02 5.17 18.87
C LEU A 138 15.12 4.11 18.88
N ARG A 139 15.32 3.41 17.76
CA ARG A 139 16.43 2.47 17.59
C ARG A 139 17.79 3.15 17.71
N HIS A 140 17.94 4.35 17.14
CA HIS A 140 19.15 5.14 17.29
C HIS A 140 19.39 5.52 18.76
N LEU A 141 18.37 5.98 19.46
CA LEU A 141 18.46 6.27 20.89
C LEU A 141 18.89 5.03 21.68
N HIS A 142 18.23 3.90 21.46
CA HIS A 142 18.56 2.65 22.16
C HIS A 142 19.98 2.14 21.89
N THR A 143 20.56 2.41 20.72
CA THR A 143 21.87 1.86 20.33
C THR A 143 23.03 2.81 20.53
N LYS A 144 22.79 4.12 20.54
CA LYS A 144 23.83 5.16 20.61
C LYS A 144 23.78 6.02 21.86
N HIS A 145 22.63 6.03 22.54
CA HIS A 145 22.33 6.92 23.67
C HIS A 145 21.80 6.15 24.89
N ARG A 146 21.92 4.82 24.90
CA ARG A 146 21.47 4.02 26.04
C ARG A 146 22.27 4.41 27.29
N HIS A 147 21.59 5.05 28.24
CA HIS A 147 22.04 5.09 29.62
C HIS A 147 21.49 3.85 30.33
N ASP A 148 22.39 2.93 30.69
CA ASP A 148 22.12 1.97 31.77
C ASP A 148 21.76 2.77 33.03
N ARG A 149 20.64 2.41 33.66
CA ARG A 149 20.31 2.84 35.01
C ARG A 149 20.28 1.62 35.91
#